data_AF-A0AAW0EUC6-F1
#
_entry.id   AF-A0AAW0EUC6-F1
#
_cell.length_a   1.000
_cell.length_b   1.000
_cell.length_c   1.000
_cell.angle_alpha   90.00
_cell.angle_beta   90.00
_cell.angle_gamma   90.00
#
_symmetry.space_group_name_H-M   'P 1'
#
loop_
_entity.id
_entity.type
_entity.pdbx_description
1 polymer ?
#
loop_
_entity_poly.entity_id
_entity_poly.type
_entity_poly.pdbx_seq_one_letter_code
_entity_poly.pdbx_strand_id
1 'polypeptide(L)'
;MSRSAIILPSYPSRDAQDVENRRAVAAVAELVETGLSIADNFVIYAEGRLPPLTVNGERVVAAVAELWERYRHERPAGWSEARFMEECEQLVSPARIEELCARPALDANGFATALHYLTDKDLPRGRYLLTKDSLNIIKPHQSTDAVVNLPEALAALHDIQHVDATEAIKDELAEMDVQRRKYATQVLEAQAIYDAAVSHGDVVEVERAHRHLIAARYEYLVCYAKRLHFLSSTEEGDEVVHFADRLQQLRQDAEDAVKVFRDDKADIKAAVRADVERCEQARAREAAAHEAALADFLAQRKAMAAALDVVVDRKARLVEELLQKAAELRSVMEEQRAITQDVVEVVRAEAGRVTAHDEFVVIGDQHIQRLRRCLEYCDSCEPVMREMEEYVRDMVEKLPEEDAEKALDAIVDHEADEFLAVYRGFVFACGELTVKKTHRLDTLERQARLAQHNRDSAMDSLDPNYRHYREELAEVLAQAQAVEGVINALHATQDAGEQVFESVEELIMVSRERSAKPFVHPLQEFGHESVAARTRFVDRSMKYVEGEEQEVSSKKARIAEAKALVEQEQEALERAVMAAAIASPVGADGTAADTQAQIEA
;
A
#
# COMPACT_ATOMS: atom_id res chain seq x y z
N MET A 1 -23.77 7.98 36.13
CA MET A 1 -24.55 9.08 35.53
C MET A 1 -23.61 9.87 34.65
N SER A 2 -23.85 9.88 33.34
CA SER A 2 -23.07 10.63 32.36
C SER A 2 -23.05 12.11 32.74
N ARG A 3 -21.87 12.74 32.81
CA ARG A 3 -21.73 14.19 33.12
C ARG A 3 -22.29 15.08 32.00
N SER A 4 -22.76 14.48 30.92
CA SER A 4 -23.26 15.12 29.69
C SER A 4 -24.69 14.73 29.34
N ALA A 5 -25.54 14.29 30.27
CA ALA A 5 -26.99 14.08 30.00
C ALA A 5 -27.79 15.37 30.27
N ILE A 6 -28.71 15.79 29.38
CA ILE A 6 -29.51 17.01 29.57
C ILE A 6 -30.34 16.83 30.83
N ILE A 7 -30.26 17.79 31.75
CA ILE A 7 -31.03 17.77 33.00
C ILE A 7 -32.35 18.46 32.70
N LEU A 8 -33.42 17.68 32.59
CA LEU A 8 -34.77 18.23 32.46
C LEU A 8 -35.09 19.14 33.66
N PRO A 9 -35.80 20.27 33.45
CA PRO A 9 -36.25 21.13 34.55
C PRO A 9 -37.06 20.33 35.56
N SER A 10 -36.71 20.40 36.85
CA SER A 10 -37.45 19.74 37.92
C SER A 10 -38.52 20.68 38.47
N TYR A 11 -39.78 20.50 38.06
CA TYR A 11 -40.92 21.11 38.74
C TYR A 11 -41.30 20.27 39.99
N PRO A 12 -41.61 20.89 41.14
CA PRO A 12 -41.98 20.18 42.35
C PRO A 12 -43.23 19.30 42.11
N SER A 13 -42.99 18.00 41.89
CA SER A 13 -43.96 16.95 41.56
C SER A 13 -45.11 17.41 40.68
N ARG A 14 -44.93 17.26 39.36
CA ARG A 14 -45.96 17.35 38.30
C ARG A 14 -47.38 16.95 38.74
N ASP A 15 -47.48 15.88 39.53
CA ASP A 15 -48.75 15.36 40.04
C ASP A 15 -49.41 16.25 41.10
N ALA A 16 -48.64 16.89 42.00
CA ALA A 16 -49.18 17.80 43.01
C ALA A 16 -49.73 19.09 42.37
N GLN A 17 -49.03 19.58 41.35
CA GLN A 17 -49.41 20.78 40.60
C GLN A 17 -50.66 20.55 39.73
N ASP A 18 -50.75 19.38 39.09
CA ASP A 18 -51.96 18.97 38.37
C ASP A 18 -53.19 18.83 39.30
N VAL A 19 -52.98 18.38 40.54
CA VAL A 19 -54.05 18.29 41.56
C VAL A 19 -54.53 19.68 41.99
N GLU A 20 -53.61 20.62 42.19
CA GLU A 20 -53.95 22.00 42.57
C GLU A 20 -54.69 22.76 41.46
N ASN A 21 -54.23 22.61 40.21
CA ASN A 21 -54.90 23.16 39.03
C ASN A 21 -56.32 22.60 38.87
N ARG A 22 -56.52 21.28 39.07
CA ARG A 22 -57.87 20.66 39.05
C ARG A 22 -58.76 21.19 40.16
N ARG A 23 -58.20 21.44 41.35
CA ARG A 23 -58.94 21.98 42.50
C ARG A 23 -59.43 23.41 42.25
N ALA A 24 -58.61 24.27 41.65
CA ALA A 24 -59.00 25.63 41.30
C ALA A 24 -60.14 25.66 40.26
N VAL A 25 -60.03 24.83 39.21
CA VAL A 25 -61.08 24.68 38.19
C VAL A 25 -62.39 24.19 38.81
N ALA A 26 -62.32 23.18 39.68
CA ALA A 26 -63.49 22.62 40.35
C ALA A 26 -64.20 23.66 41.23
N ALA A 27 -63.46 24.52 41.94
CA ALA A 27 -64.03 25.57 42.79
C ALA A 27 -64.82 26.62 41.99
N VAL A 28 -64.31 27.03 40.82
CA VAL A 28 -65.04 27.97 39.94
C VAL A 28 -66.29 27.32 39.35
N ALA A 29 -66.20 26.07 38.91
CA ALA A 29 -67.35 25.31 38.41
C ALA A 29 -68.44 25.12 39.50
N GLU A 30 -68.05 24.84 40.74
CA GLU A 30 -68.98 24.66 41.87
C GLU A 30 -69.75 25.94 42.19
N LEU A 31 -69.11 27.11 42.15
CA LEU A 31 -69.77 28.40 42.38
C LEU A 31 -70.79 28.73 41.28
N VAL A 32 -70.51 28.37 40.02
CA VAL A 32 -71.42 28.53 38.89
C VAL A 32 -72.63 27.60 39.00
N GLU A 33 -72.42 26.32 39.30
CA GLU A 33 -73.48 25.32 39.47
C GLU A 33 -74.35 25.61 40.70
N THR A 34 -73.77 26.12 41.78
CA THR A 34 -74.51 26.59 42.96
C THR A 34 -75.37 27.81 42.62
N GLY A 35 -74.86 28.73 41.78
CA GLY A 35 -75.63 29.86 41.26
C GLY A 35 -76.84 29.42 40.42
N LEU A 36 -76.66 28.41 39.56
CA LEU A 36 -77.72 27.80 38.74
C LEU A 36 -78.78 27.09 39.60
N SER A 37 -78.34 26.29 40.58
CA SER A 37 -79.23 25.58 41.50
C SER A 37 -80.07 26.55 42.35
N ILE A 38 -79.48 27.67 42.79
CA ILE A 38 -80.22 28.72 43.50
C ILE A 38 -81.26 29.36 42.56
N ALA A 39 -80.89 29.68 41.31
CA ALA A 39 -81.83 30.20 40.30
C ALA A 39 -82.99 29.23 39.99
N ASP A 40 -82.74 27.92 39.95
CA ASP A 40 -83.78 26.90 39.79
C ASP A 40 -84.73 26.83 41.01
N ASN A 41 -84.23 27.11 42.22
CA ASN A 41 -85.02 27.17 43.45
C ASN A 41 -85.77 28.53 43.62
N PHE A 42 -85.51 29.53 42.76
CA PHE A 42 -85.95 30.92 42.92
C PHE A 42 -87.44 31.19 42.64
N VAL A 43 -88.15 30.28 41.95
CA VAL A 43 -89.61 30.42 41.73
C VAL A 43 -90.39 30.22 43.03
N ILE A 44 -89.87 29.40 43.96
CA ILE A 44 -90.51 29.11 45.24
C ILE A 44 -90.10 30.14 46.32
N TYR A 45 -88.99 30.86 46.11
CA TYR A 45 -88.35 31.75 47.09
C TYR A 45 -88.72 33.24 46.92
N ALA A 46 -89.40 33.62 45.84
CA ALA A 46 -89.73 35.01 45.50
C ALA A 46 -90.63 35.73 46.54
N GLU A 47 -91.28 35.01 47.45
CA GLU A 47 -92.14 35.62 48.49
C GLU A 47 -91.39 36.02 49.79
N GLY A 48 -90.08 35.72 49.95
CA GLY A 48 -89.44 35.75 51.27
C GLY A 48 -88.28 36.74 51.52
N ARG A 49 -87.17 36.64 50.78
CA ARG A 49 -85.89 37.28 51.18
C ARG A 49 -84.96 37.59 49.99
N LEU A 50 -85.18 38.73 49.33
CA LEU A 50 -84.39 39.22 48.17
C LEU A 50 -82.99 39.84 48.41
N PRO A 51 -82.47 40.12 49.63
CA PRO A 51 -81.11 40.68 49.80
C PRO A 51 -79.86 39.83 49.44
N PRO A 52 -79.86 38.47 49.37
CA PRO A 52 -78.63 37.70 49.22
C PRO A 52 -78.13 37.47 47.76
N LEU A 53 -78.80 37.99 46.73
CA LEU A 53 -78.43 37.74 45.32
C LEU A 53 -77.38 38.69 44.71
N THR A 54 -77.34 39.95 45.16
CA THR A 54 -76.31 40.92 44.76
C THR A 54 -74.94 40.53 45.31
N VAL A 55 -74.91 40.02 46.56
CA VAL A 55 -73.70 39.58 47.27
C VAL A 55 -73.00 38.39 46.58
N ASN A 56 -73.72 37.58 45.79
CA ASN A 56 -73.12 36.43 45.10
C ASN A 56 -72.43 36.79 43.77
N GLY A 57 -72.75 37.94 43.15
CA GLY A 57 -72.03 38.41 41.96
C GLY A 57 -70.58 38.77 42.26
N GLU A 58 -70.37 39.52 43.35
CA GLU A 58 -69.05 39.92 43.85
C GLU A 58 -68.17 38.70 44.20
N ARG A 59 -68.77 37.62 44.72
CA ARG A 59 -68.06 36.38 45.05
C ARG A 59 -67.55 35.63 43.81
N VAL A 60 -68.27 35.65 42.70
CA VAL A 60 -67.84 35.02 41.44
C VAL A 60 -66.69 35.79 40.81
N VAL A 61 -66.76 37.13 40.81
CA VAL A 61 -65.66 37.98 40.34
C VAL A 61 -64.41 37.76 41.20
N ALA A 62 -64.56 37.67 42.53
CA ALA A 62 -63.46 37.37 43.44
C ALA A 62 -62.88 35.95 43.23
N ALA A 63 -63.70 34.93 42.97
CA ALA A 63 -63.23 33.57 42.71
C ALA A 63 -62.55 33.42 41.35
N VAL A 64 -63.01 34.15 40.33
CA VAL A 64 -62.33 34.23 39.03
C VAL A 64 -60.98 34.96 39.20
N ALA A 65 -60.92 36.07 39.95
CA ALA A 65 -59.66 36.73 40.30
C ALA A 65 -58.69 35.81 41.05
N GLU A 66 -59.19 35.02 42.01
CA GLU A 66 -58.42 34.02 42.75
C GLU A 66 -57.99 32.85 41.85
N LEU A 67 -58.79 32.45 40.85
CA LEU A 67 -58.39 31.48 39.83
C LEU A 67 -57.23 32.04 38.99
N TRP A 68 -57.27 33.29 38.54
CA TRP A 68 -56.14 33.92 37.83
C TRP A 68 -54.86 34.00 38.68
N GLU A 69 -54.96 34.21 40.00
CA GLU A 69 -53.81 34.21 40.90
C GLU A 69 -53.28 32.82 41.23
N ARG A 70 -54.16 31.80 41.31
CA ARG A 70 -53.80 30.40 41.60
C ARG A 70 -53.33 29.64 40.37
N TYR A 71 -53.79 30.00 39.17
CA TYR A 71 -53.33 29.44 37.89
C TYR A 71 -51.96 29.98 37.47
N ARG A 72 -51.08 30.20 38.45
CA ARG A 72 -49.70 30.65 38.28
C ARG A 72 -48.73 29.48 38.04
N HIS A 73 -49.23 28.26 38.09
CA HIS A 73 -48.46 27.04 38.12
C HIS A 73 -48.60 26.26 36.81
N GLU A 74 -47.57 26.44 35.99
CA GLU A 74 -47.26 25.83 34.69
C GLU A 74 -47.50 24.31 34.57
N ARG A 75 -48.13 23.86 33.49
CA ARG A 75 -48.35 22.43 33.21
C ARG A 75 -47.24 21.91 32.27
N PRO A 76 -46.47 20.88 32.65
CA PRO A 76 -45.35 20.39 31.84
C PRO A 76 -45.80 19.87 30.47
N ALA A 77 -45.09 20.31 29.43
CA ALA A 77 -45.41 20.08 28.02
C ALA A 77 -44.72 18.84 27.43
N GLY A 78 -43.74 18.28 28.14
CA GLY A 78 -43.15 16.97 27.82
C GLY A 78 -42.10 17.05 26.72
N TRP A 79 -41.28 18.11 26.70
CA TRP A 79 -40.12 18.18 25.81
C TRP A 79 -39.07 17.11 26.14
N SER A 80 -38.45 16.56 25.09
CA SER A 80 -37.34 15.61 25.16
C SER A 80 -36.21 16.07 24.24
N GLU A 81 -34.98 15.62 24.51
CA GLU A 81 -33.80 15.94 23.69
C GLU A 81 -34.00 15.59 22.21
N ALA A 82 -34.56 14.42 21.91
CA ALA A 82 -34.85 14.01 20.54
C ALA A 82 -35.84 14.95 19.83
N ARG A 83 -36.89 15.39 20.53
CA ARG A 83 -37.90 16.30 19.99
C ARG A 83 -37.36 17.71 19.77
N PHE A 84 -36.48 18.17 20.67
CA PHE A 84 -35.79 19.45 20.53
C PHE A 84 -34.83 19.45 19.33
N MET A 85 -34.06 18.38 19.14
CA MET A 85 -33.13 18.26 18.00
C MET A 85 -33.84 18.19 16.65
N GLU A 86 -35.01 17.55 16.60
CA GLU A 86 -35.88 17.53 15.41
C GLU A 86 -36.39 18.93 15.07
N GLU A 87 -36.86 19.68 16.07
CA GLU A 87 -37.34 21.07 15.90
C GLU A 87 -36.23 22.03 15.45
N CYS A 88 -34.98 21.77 15.86
CA CYS A 88 -33.81 22.56 15.45
C CYS A 88 -33.16 22.08 14.14
N GLU A 89 -33.70 21.04 13.49
CA GLU A 89 -33.16 20.43 12.26
C GLU A 89 -31.67 20.11 12.36
N GLN A 90 -31.26 19.46 13.45
CA GLN A 90 -29.84 19.33 13.78
C GLN A 90 -29.08 18.30 12.91
N LEU A 91 -27.82 18.61 12.54
CA LEU A 91 -26.95 17.72 11.76
C LEU A 91 -26.09 16.78 12.62
N VAL A 92 -25.60 17.23 13.78
CA VAL A 92 -24.74 16.41 14.66
C VAL A 92 -25.60 15.55 15.60
N SER A 93 -25.29 14.26 15.67
CA SER A 93 -26.03 13.30 16.50
C SER A 93 -25.72 13.41 18.00
N PRO A 94 -26.62 12.98 18.90
CA PRO A 94 -26.39 13.01 20.35
C PRO A 94 -25.14 12.22 20.77
N ALA A 95 -24.93 11.06 20.14
CA ALA A 95 -23.78 10.19 20.42
C ALA A 95 -22.46 10.87 20.05
N ARG A 96 -22.43 11.64 18.95
CA ARG A 96 -21.24 12.39 18.52
C ARG A 96 -20.95 13.58 19.44
N ILE A 97 -21.99 14.26 19.94
CA ILE A 97 -21.84 15.33 20.94
C ILE A 97 -21.27 14.78 22.25
N GLU A 98 -21.79 13.64 22.73
CA GLU A 98 -21.30 12.98 23.94
C GLU A 98 -19.85 12.52 23.78
N GLU A 99 -19.50 11.92 22.63
CA GLU A 99 -18.13 11.53 22.30
C GLU A 99 -17.17 12.73 22.35
N LEU A 100 -17.50 13.85 21.68
CA LEU A 100 -16.67 15.05 21.65
C LEU A 100 -16.53 15.68 23.05
N CYS A 101 -17.62 15.75 23.82
CA CYS A 101 -17.61 16.28 25.18
C CYS A 101 -16.86 15.39 26.19
N ALA A 102 -16.73 14.09 25.92
CA ALA A 102 -16.04 13.13 26.76
C ALA A 102 -14.52 13.09 26.51
N ARG A 103 -14.03 13.67 25.41
CA ARG A 103 -12.60 13.72 25.09
C ARG A 103 -11.84 14.57 26.12
N PRO A 104 -10.61 14.17 26.52
CA PRO A 104 -9.80 14.96 27.43
C PRO A 104 -9.44 16.32 26.79
N ALA A 105 -9.11 17.32 27.61
CA ALA A 105 -8.60 18.58 27.09
C ALA A 105 -7.24 18.35 26.41
N LEU A 106 -7.08 18.88 25.20
CA LEU A 106 -5.83 18.77 24.44
C LEU A 106 -4.78 19.73 25.02
N ASP A 107 -3.65 19.20 25.47
CA ASP A 107 -2.47 20.01 25.85
C ASP A 107 -1.73 20.47 24.58
N ALA A 108 -2.28 21.50 23.94
CA ALA A 108 -1.75 22.05 22.69
C ALA A 108 -0.28 22.51 22.82
N ASN A 109 0.08 23.09 23.97
CA ASN A 109 1.44 23.58 24.22
C ASN A 109 2.42 22.43 24.43
N GLY A 110 2.03 21.42 25.22
CA GLY A 110 2.85 20.22 25.41
C GLY A 110 3.12 19.48 24.09
N PHE A 111 2.09 19.37 23.25
CA PHE A 111 2.20 18.74 21.94
C PHE A 111 3.04 19.56 20.94
N ALA A 112 2.82 20.87 20.84
CA ALA A 112 3.64 21.75 19.99
C ALA A 112 5.12 21.73 20.41
N THR A 113 5.37 21.74 21.72
CA THR A 113 6.74 21.64 22.26
C THR A 113 7.35 20.26 21.93
N ALA A 114 6.57 19.18 21.95
CA ALA A 114 7.03 17.86 21.56
C ALA A 114 7.42 17.80 20.07
N LEU A 115 6.61 18.37 19.18
CA LEU A 115 6.95 18.48 17.76
C LEU A 115 8.22 19.33 17.53
N HIS A 116 8.35 20.44 18.25
CA HIS A 116 9.53 21.28 18.18
C HIS A 116 10.81 20.57 18.68
N TYR A 117 10.71 19.70 19.69
CA TYR A 117 11.86 18.88 20.09
C TYR A 117 12.18 17.79 19.07
N LEU A 118 11.21 17.30 18.30
CA LEU A 118 11.43 16.30 17.25
C LEU A 118 12.03 16.89 15.98
N THR A 119 12.03 18.21 15.77
CA THR A 119 12.74 18.80 14.62
C THR A 119 14.26 18.84 14.80
N ASP A 120 14.75 18.69 16.03
CA ASP A 120 16.17 18.56 16.35
C ASP A 120 16.69 17.16 16.00
N LYS A 121 17.71 17.10 15.12
CA LYS A 121 18.35 15.83 14.76
C LYS A 121 19.06 15.17 15.96
N ASP A 122 19.75 15.92 16.81
CA ASP A 122 20.59 15.35 17.87
C ASP A 122 19.86 15.04 19.19
N LEU A 123 18.66 14.47 19.12
CA LEU A 123 17.87 14.21 20.32
C LEU A 123 18.36 12.95 21.07
N PRO A 124 18.72 13.03 22.37
CA PRO A 124 19.11 11.85 23.13
C PRO A 124 17.97 10.83 23.18
N ARG A 125 18.27 9.53 22.98
CA ARG A 125 17.27 8.45 22.92
C ARG A 125 16.24 8.47 24.07
N GLY A 126 16.68 8.77 25.29
CA GLY A 126 15.78 8.86 26.45
C GLY A 126 14.77 10.01 26.36
N ARG A 127 15.17 11.15 25.79
CA ARG A 127 14.26 12.28 25.53
C ARG A 127 13.35 11.99 24.34
N TYR A 128 13.89 11.39 23.29
CA TYR A 128 13.11 10.96 22.12
C TYR A 128 11.93 10.05 22.48
N LEU A 129 12.15 9.01 23.30
CA LEU A 129 11.08 8.10 23.72
C LEU A 129 9.98 8.83 24.50
N LEU A 130 10.36 9.77 25.39
CA LEU A 130 9.39 10.59 26.13
C LEU A 130 8.60 11.52 25.21
N THR A 131 9.26 12.11 24.20
CA THR A 131 8.60 12.97 23.21
C THR A 131 7.66 12.17 22.31
N LYS A 132 8.07 10.97 21.88
CA LYS A 132 7.23 10.02 21.13
C LYS A 132 5.99 9.61 21.94
N ASP A 133 6.16 9.29 23.22
CA ASP A 133 5.05 8.98 24.11
C ASP A 133 4.10 10.18 24.29
N SER A 134 4.64 11.40 24.25
CA SER A 134 3.86 12.64 24.32
C SER A 134 3.01 12.88 23.05
N LEU A 135 3.41 12.37 21.89
CA LEU A 135 2.58 12.42 20.68
C LEU A 135 1.31 11.57 20.80
N ASN A 136 1.31 10.53 21.64
CA ASN A 136 0.13 9.67 21.85
C ASN A 136 -1.05 10.41 22.50
N ILE A 137 -0.84 11.62 23.02
CA ILE A 137 -1.89 12.51 23.52
C ILE A 137 -2.92 12.82 22.43
N ILE A 138 -2.54 12.77 21.14
CA ILE A 138 -3.46 13.06 20.02
C ILE A 138 -4.34 11.87 19.59
N LYS A 139 -3.99 10.65 20.00
CA LYS A 139 -4.69 9.42 19.65
C LYS A 139 -6.21 9.43 19.97
N PRO A 140 -6.67 9.86 21.15
CA PRO A 140 -8.12 9.96 21.44
C PRO A 140 -8.83 11.08 20.65
N HIS A 141 -8.10 11.92 19.93
CA HIS A 141 -8.63 13.02 19.13
C HIS A 141 -8.71 12.68 17.62
N GLN A 142 -7.99 11.65 17.18
CA GLN A 142 -8.01 11.12 15.83
C GLN A 142 -9.41 10.61 15.45
N SER A 143 -9.77 10.69 14.16
CA SER A 143 -11.02 10.12 13.66
C SER A 143 -10.97 8.59 13.74
N THR A 144 -12.11 7.95 14.00
CA THR A 144 -12.24 6.48 13.97
C THR A 144 -12.02 5.89 12.59
N ASP A 145 -12.15 6.71 11.54
CA ASP A 145 -12.05 6.30 10.14
C ASP A 145 -10.63 6.50 9.56
N ALA A 146 -9.69 6.99 10.36
CA ALA A 146 -8.30 7.17 9.92
C ALA A 146 -7.59 5.82 9.76
N VAL A 147 -7.08 5.56 8.55
CA VAL A 147 -6.32 4.35 8.20
C VAL A 147 -4.89 4.40 8.77
N VAL A 148 -4.27 5.58 8.78
CA VAL A 148 -2.90 5.80 9.24
C VAL A 148 -2.91 6.36 10.65
N ASN A 149 -2.12 5.77 11.56
CA ASN A 149 -2.00 6.25 12.94
C ASN A 149 -1.12 7.51 12.99
N LEU A 150 -1.72 8.64 13.36
CA LEU A 150 -1.10 9.96 13.26
C LEU A 150 0.16 10.13 14.13
N PRO A 151 0.16 9.75 15.43
CA PRO A 151 1.39 9.78 16.24
C PRO A 151 2.52 8.90 15.70
N GLU A 152 2.19 7.77 15.07
CA GLU A 152 3.19 6.86 14.49
C GLU A 152 3.81 7.45 13.22
N ALA A 153 2.99 8.05 12.34
CA ALA A 153 3.47 8.74 11.14
C ALA A 153 4.41 9.92 11.48
N LEU A 154 4.03 10.73 12.47
CA LEU A 154 4.85 11.88 12.92
C LEU A 154 6.18 11.45 13.55
N ALA A 155 6.18 10.37 14.33
CA ALA A 155 7.41 9.83 14.91
C ALA A 155 8.30 9.18 13.85
N ALA A 156 7.70 8.50 12.86
CA ALA A 156 8.42 7.85 11.78
C ALA A 156 9.20 8.86 10.91
N LEU A 157 8.67 10.08 10.71
CA LEU A 157 9.40 11.17 10.05
C LEU A 157 10.70 11.59 10.76
N HIS A 158 10.77 11.45 12.08
CA HIS A 158 12.02 11.68 12.81
C HIS A 158 12.92 10.45 12.76
N ASP A 159 12.35 9.25 12.96
CA ASP A 159 13.10 7.99 12.96
C ASP A 159 13.87 7.78 11.64
N ILE A 160 13.23 8.06 10.51
CA ILE A 160 13.81 7.82 9.18
C ILE A 160 15.02 8.70 8.89
N GLN A 161 15.15 9.86 9.54
CA GLN A 161 16.29 10.76 9.37
C GLN A 161 17.57 10.24 10.04
N HIS A 162 17.43 9.27 10.95
CA HIS A 162 18.55 8.61 11.64
C HIS A 162 18.94 7.28 11.02
N VAL A 163 18.21 6.85 9.99
CA VAL A 163 18.54 5.63 9.24
C VAL A 163 19.62 5.96 8.24
N ASP A 164 20.73 5.21 8.28
CA ASP A 164 21.75 5.26 7.23
C ASP A 164 21.18 4.58 5.98
N ALA A 165 20.95 5.38 4.93
CA ALA A 165 20.40 4.90 3.66
C ALA A 165 21.26 3.79 3.04
N THR A 166 22.58 3.84 3.23
CA THR A 166 23.50 2.82 2.70
C THR A 166 23.29 1.47 3.37
N GLU A 167 23.13 1.46 4.70
CA GLU A 167 22.91 0.21 5.44
C GLU A 167 21.49 -0.31 5.23
N ALA A 168 20.48 0.56 5.11
CA ALA A 168 19.11 0.16 4.81
C ALA A 168 19.01 -0.58 3.45
N ILE A 169 19.63 -0.03 2.40
CA ILE A 169 19.65 -0.67 1.07
C ILE A 169 20.48 -1.96 1.10
N LYS A 170 21.55 -2.05 1.90
CA LYS A 170 22.30 -3.29 2.09
C LYS A 170 21.50 -4.37 2.83
N ASP A 171 20.68 -3.98 3.80
CA ASP A 171 19.81 -4.89 4.52
C ASP A 171 18.75 -5.50 3.57
N GLU A 172 18.24 -4.73 2.60
CA GLU A 172 17.37 -5.25 1.53
C GLU A 172 18.07 -6.33 0.69
N LEU A 173 19.38 -6.18 0.46
CA LEU A 173 20.20 -7.15 -0.27
C LEU A 173 20.65 -8.36 0.57
N ALA A 174 20.35 -8.41 1.87
CA ALA A 174 20.92 -9.39 2.80
C ALA A 174 20.62 -10.85 2.41
N GLU A 175 19.42 -11.14 1.90
CA GLU A 175 19.07 -12.49 1.45
C GLU A 175 19.85 -12.89 0.19
N MET A 176 19.97 -11.97 -0.77
CA MET A 176 20.75 -12.17 -1.99
C MET A 176 22.25 -12.29 -1.69
N ASP A 177 22.72 -11.65 -0.63
CA ASP A 177 24.09 -11.73 -0.14
C ASP A 177 24.48 -13.14 0.31
N VAL A 178 23.54 -13.89 0.90
CA VAL A 178 23.72 -15.30 1.25
C VAL A 178 23.92 -16.14 -0.02
N GLN A 179 23.11 -15.89 -1.05
CA GLN A 179 23.22 -16.58 -2.34
C GLN A 179 24.55 -16.24 -3.04
N ARG A 180 24.93 -14.96 -3.05
CA ARG A 180 26.21 -14.48 -3.60
C ARG A 180 27.40 -15.21 -2.98
N ARG A 181 27.45 -15.30 -1.64
CA ARG A 181 28.54 -16.02 -0.92
C ARG A 181 28.57 -17.51 -1.26
N LYS A 182 27.40 -18.14 -1.41
CA LYS A 182 27.30 -19.55 -1.83
C LYS A 182 27.90 -19.77 -3.22
N TYR A 183 27.48 -18.98 -4.21
CA TYR A 183 27.99 -19.12 -5.58
C TYR A 183 29.48 -18.74 -5.69
N ALA A 184 29.94 -17.72 -4.96
CA ALA A 184 31.35 -17.38 -4.88
C ALA A 184 32.20 -18.55 -4.34
N THR A 185 31.71 -19.24 -3.31
CA THR A 185 32.37 -20.44 -2.75
C THR A 185 32.43 -21.57 -3.77
N GLN A 186 31.33 -21.81 -4.50
CA GLN A 186 31.29 -22.82 -5.57
C GLN A 186 32.27 -22.52 -6.71
N VAL A 187 32.43 -21.24 -7.09
CA VAL A 187 33.43 -20.83 -8.08
C VAL A 187 34.85 -21.10 -7.58
N LEU A 188 35.15 -20.79 -6.31
CA LEU A 188 36.46 -21.05 -5.72
C LEU A 188 36.77 -22.56 -5.64
N GLU A 189 35.78 -23.37 -5.24
CA GLU A 189 35.90 -24.84 -5.21
C GLU A 189 36.15 -25.41 -6.62
N ALA A 190 35.37 -24.97 -7.61
CA ALA A 190 35.54 -25.40 -9.00
C ALA A 190 36.88 -24.95 -9.59
N GLN A 191 37.36 -23.75 -9.23
CA GLN A 191 38.68 -23.26 -9.62
C GLN A 191 39.80 -24.13 -9.03
N ALA A 192 39.71 -24.47 -7.74
CA ALA A 192 40.70 -25.34 -7.09
C ALA A 192 40.74 -26.74 -7.72
N ILE A 193 39.59 -27.30 -8.09
CA ILE A 193 39.52 -28.60 -8.80
C ILE A 193 40.17 -28.47 -10.18
N TYR A 194 39.91 -27.39 -10.92
CA TYR A 194 40.53 -27.14 -12.22
C TYR A 194 42.06 -27.00 -12.10
N ASP A 195 42.55 -26.20 -11.17
CA ASP A 195 43.98 -25.99 -10.98
C ASP A 195 44.69 -27.30 -10.55
N ALA A 196 44.05 -28.10 -9.70
CA ALA A 196 44.55 -29.42 -9.33
C ALA A 196 44.61 -30.37 -10.54
N ALA A 197 43.55 -30.43 -11.36
CA ALA A 197 43.54 -31.25 -12.58
C ALA A 197 44.64 -30.81 -13.56
N VAL A 198 44.86 -29.50 -13.72
CA VAL A 198 45.92 -28.95 -14.56
C VAL A 198 47.29 -29.38 -14.05
N SER A 199 47.49 -29.42 -12.74
CA SER A 199 48.75 -29.87 -12.12
C SER A 199 49.01 -31.38 -12.29
N HIS A 200 47.95 -32.20 -12.31
CA HIS A 200 48.03 -33.65 -12.51
C HIS A 200 48.25 -34.03 -13.99
N GLY A 201 47.84 -33.17 -14.92
CA GLY A 201 48.10 -33.32 -16.35
C GLY A 201 47.17 -34.26 -17.10
N ASP A 202 46.11 -34.78 -16.47
CA ASP A 202 45.08 -35.56 -17.16
C ASP A 202 44.15 -34.63 -17.96
N VAL A 203 44.21 -34.74 -19.28
CA VAL A 203 43.47 -33.90 -20.22
C VAL A 203 41.96 -34.03 -20.06
N VAL A 204 41.45 -35.22 -19.73
CA VAL A 204 40.00 -35.47 -19.61
C VAL A 204 39.47 -34.87 -18.30
N GLU A 205 40.21 -35.02 -17.21
CA GLU A 205 39.86 -34.43 -15.92
C GLU A 205 39.93 -32.90 -15.97
N VAL A 206 40.97 -32.33 -16.61
CA VAL A 206 41.09 -30.87 -16.82
C VAL A 206 39.90 -30.32 -17.59
N GLU A 207 39.48 -30.98 -18.67
CA GLU A 207 38.33 -30.54 -19.45
C GLU A 207 37.02 -30.60 -18.65
N ARG A 208 36.81 -31.69 -17.90
CA ARG A 208 35.62 -31.84 -17.06
C ARG A 208 35.57 -30.77 -15.96
N ALA A 209 36.70 -30.51 -15.31
CA ALA A 209 36.84 -29.47 -14.30
C ALA A 209 36.63 -28.07 -14.89
N HIS A 210 37.13 -27.81 -16.11
CA HIS A 210 36.95 -26.53 -16.79
C HIS A 210 35.47 -26.27 -17.12
N ARG A 211 34.74 -27.27 -17.62
CA ARG A 211 33.29 -27.14 -17.85
C ARG A 211 32.52 -26.88 -16.55
N HIS A 212 32.93 -27.53 -15.45
CA HIS A 212 32.32 -27.30 -14.15
C HIS A 212 32.57 -25.88 -13.64
N LEU A 213 33.78 -25.36 -13.84
CA LEU A 213 34.14 -23.96 -13.54
C LEU A 213 33.31 -22.97 -14.37
N ILE A 214 33.11 -23.23 -15.67
CA ILE A 214 32.26 -22.39 -16.54
C ILE A 214 30.82 -22.35 -16.01
N ALA A 215 30.25 -23.51 -15.64
CA ALA A 215 28.91 -23.58 -15.09
C ALA A 215 28.79 -22.81 -13.76
N ALA A 216 29.75 -22.97 -12.84
CA ALA A 216 29.77 -22.23 -11.57
C ALA A 216 29.89 -20.71 -11.78
N ARG A 217 30.72 -20.28 -12.74
CA ARG A 217 30.86 -18.86 -13.11
C ARG A 217 29.57 -18.30 -13.73
N TYR A 218 28.85 -19.09 -14.53
CA TYR A 218 27.55 -18.70 -15.08
C TYR A 218 26.50 -18.50 -13.99
N GLU A 219 26.38 -19.43 -13.03
CA GLU A 219 25.44 -19.27 -11.91
C GLU A 219 25.76 -18.04 -11.05
N TYR A 220 27.06 -17.76 -10.85
CA TYR A 220 27.52 -16.58 -10.13
C TYR A 220 27.21 -15.28 -10.90
N LEU A 221 27.38 -15.27 -12.22
CA LEU A 221 27.01 -14.15 -13.09
C LEU A 221 25.50 -13.85 -13.01
N VAL A 222 24.66 -14.88 -13.13
CA VAL A 222 23.20 -14.75 -13.03
C VAL A 222 22.78 -14.18 -11.67
N CYS A 223 23.49 -14.54 -10.59
CA CYS A 223 23.22 -13.99 -9.26
C CYS A 223 23.43 -12.47 -9.21
N TYR A 224 24.52 -11.95 -9.80
CA TYR A 224 24.74 -10.50 -9.87
C TYR A 224 23.75 -9.79 -10.79
N ALA A 225 23.40 -10.37 -11.93
CA ALA A 225 22.37 -9.78 -12.81
C ALA A 225 21.04 -9.62 -12.08
N LYS A 226 20.62 -10.63 -11.30
CA LYS A 226 19.42 -10.53 -10.46
C LYS A 226 19.51 -9.42 -9.41
N ARG A 227 20.68 -9.21 -8.80
CA ARG A 227 20.90 -8.15 -7.81
C ARG A 227 20.79 -6.76 -8.44
N LEU A 228 21.38 -6.57 -9.62
CA LEU A 228 21.27 -5.33 -10.38
C LEU A 228 19.82 -5.06 -10.78
N HIS A 229 19.10 -6.08 -11.24
CA HIS A 229 17.66 -5.97 -11.53
C HIS A 229 16.86 -5.55 -10.30
N PHE A 230 17.08 -6.19 -9.15
CA PHE A 230 16.42 -5.84 -7.89
C PHE A 230 16.70 -4.39 -7.45
N LEU A 231 17.91 -3.88 -7.66
CA LEU A 231 18.24 -2.48 -7.34
C LEU A 231 17.64 -1.47 -8.32
N SER A 232 17.25 -1.92 -9.51
CA SER A 232 16.65 -1.09 -10.56
C SER A 232 15.13 -1.20 -10.67
N SER A 233 14.55 -2.24 -10.07
CA SER A 233 13.13 -2.54 -10.18
C SER A 233 12.32 -1.56 -9.33
N THR A 234 11.63 -0.65 -9.99
CA THR A 234 10.55 0.15 -9.39
C THR A 234 9.18 -0.54 -9.54
N GLU A 235 9.16 -1.85 -9.81
CA GLU A 235 7.92 -2.55 -10.17
C GLU A 235 7.06 -2.83 -8.94
N GLU A 236 5.82 -2.33 -8.98
CA GLU A 236 4.75 -2.42 -7.96
C GLU A 236 4.33 -3.86 -7.56
N GLY A 237 5.05 -4.89 -8.00
CA GLY A 237 4.67 -6.31 -7.89
C GLY A 237 5.48 -7.16 -6.91
N ASP A 238 6.63 -6.68 -6.43
CA ASP A 238 7.45 -7.42 -5.46
C ASP A 238 7.09 -7.06 -4.01
N GLU A 239 7.10 -8.04 -3.11
CA GLU A 239 6.80 -7.87 -1.67
C GLU A 239 7.82 -7.00 -0.92
N VAL A 240 8.90 -6.57 -1.60
CA VAL A 240 10.00 -5.82 -1.00
C VAL A 240 9.80 -4.33 -1.25
N VAL A 241 9.49 -3.60 -0.18
CA VAL A 241 9.39 -2.14 -0.21
C VAL A 241 10.80 -1.56 -0.17
N HIS A 242 11.24 -0.95 -1.26
CA HIS A 242 12.54 -0.28 -1.31
C HIS A 242 12.60 0.91 -0.36
N PHE A 243 13.80 1.24 0.13
CA PHE A 243 14.01 2.38 1.01
C PHE A 243 13.47 3.70 0.42
N ALA A 244 13.61 3.90 -0.89
CA ALA A 244 13.07 5.05 -1.61
C ALA A 244 11.52 5.07 -1.58
N ASP A 245 10.87 3.94 -1.87
CA ASP A 245 9.41 3.81 -1.80
C ASP A 245 8.90 4.01 -0.38
N ARG A 246 9.66 3.55 0.62
CA ARG A 246 9.37 3.77 2.04
C ARG A 246 9.43 5.25 2.41
N LEU A 247 10.38 6.02 1.85
CA LEU A 247 10.44 7.47 2.05
C LEU A 247 9.21 8.16 1.44
N GLN A 248 8.82 7.77 0.22
CA GLN A 248 7.67 8.33 -0.47
C GLN A 248 6.35 7.97 0.21
N GLN A 249 6.19 6.72 0.66
CA GLN A 249 5.04 6.26 1.41
C GLN A 249 4.94 6.98 2.76
N LEU A 250 6.06 7.13 3.48
CA LEU A 250 6.08 7.87 4.75
C LEU A 250 5.68 9.34 4.56
N ARG A 251 6.11 9.97 3.47
CA ARG A 251 5.67 11.32 3.11
C ARG A 251 4.16 11.37 2.88
N GLN A 252 3.62 10.47 2.04
CA GLN A 252 2.19 10.40 1.77
C GLN A 252 1.38 10.13 3.04
N ASP A 253 1.79 9.13 3.82
CA ASP A 253 1.15 8.77 5.09
C ASP A 253 1.11 9.95 6.07
N ALA A 254 2.20 10.72 6.16
CA ALA A 254 2.25 11.90 7.03
C ALA A 254 1.39 13.06 6.52
N GLU A 255 1.47 13.39 5.23
CA GLU A 255 0.66 14.44 4.59
C GLU A 255 -0.84 14.10 4.66
N ASP A 256 -1.21 12.87 4.34
CA ASP A 256 -2.59 12.39 4.37
C ASP A 256 -3.13 12.28 5.79
N ALA A 257 -2.34 11.80 6.76
CA ALA A 257 -2.78 11.72 8.15
C ALA A 257 -3.08 13.11 8.74
N VAL A 258 -2.25 14.12 8.44
CA VAL A 258 -2.50 15.51 8.87
C VAL A 258 -3.71 16.10 8.15
N LYS A 259 -3.84 15.86 6.84
CA LYS A 259 -4.97 16.34 6.04
C LYS A 259 -6.30 15.76 6.51
N VAL A 260 -6.38 14.43 6.72
CA VAL A 260 -7.58 13.76 7.24
C VAL A 260 -7.94 14.29 8.62
N PHE A 261 -6.95 14.52 9.49
CA PHE A 261 -7.19 15.11 10.79
C PHE A 261 -7.75 16.53 10.68
N ARG A 262 -7.18 17.36 9.79
CA ARG A 262 -7.64 18.73 9.54
C ARG A 262 -9.06 18.77 8.99
N ASP A 263 -9.34 17.99 7.95
CA ASP A 263 -10.63 17.98 7.27
C ASP A 263 -11.74 17.50 8.23
N ASP A 264 -11.49 16.44 9.02
CA ASP A 264 -12.41 15.98 10.08
C ASP A 264 -12.73 17.10 11.09
N LYS A 265 -11.73 17.86 11.56
CA LYS A 265 -11.98 18.99 12.49
C LYS A 265 -12.70 20.15 11.84
N ALA A 266 -12.39 20.46 10.58
CA ALA A 266 -13.07 21.51 9.83
C ALA A 266 -14.56 21.18 9.61
N ASP A 267 -14.86 19.94 9.22
CA ASP A 267 -16.21 19.46 8.98
C ASP A 267 -17.06 19.43 10.26
N ILE A 268 -16.49 18.92 11.37
CA ILE A 268 -17.15 18.95 12.68
C ILE A 268 -17.41 20.40 13.11
N LYS A 269 -16.43 21.30 12.95
CA LYS A 269 -16.56 22.72 13.32
C LYS A 269 -17.65 23.41 12.50
N ALA A 270 -17.71 23.15 11.19
CA ALA A 270 -18.76 23.69 10.32
C ALA A 270 -20.15 23.17 10.72
N ALA A 271 -20.28 21.86 10.97
CA ALA A 271 -21.53 21.25 11.39
C ALA A 271 -22.03 21.79 12.75
N VAL A 272 -21.14 21.89 13.75
CA VAL A 272 -21.49 22.41 15.07
C VAL A 272 -21.86 23.89 15.01
N ARG A 273 -21.18 24.72 14.19
CA ARG A 273 -21.56 26.13 13.99
C ARG A 273 -22.95 26.26 13.37
N ALA A 274 -23.23 25.48 12.32
CA ALA A 274 -24.55 25.47 11.69
C ALA A 274 -25.64 25.04 12.70
N ASP A 275 -25.38 24.05 13.54
CA ASP A 275 -26.31 23.60 14.57
C ASP A 275 -26.55 24.67 15.65
N VAL A 276 -25.51 25.41 16.09
CA VAL A 276 -25.67 26.54 17.03
C VAL A 276 -26.55 27.62 16.43
N GLU A 277 -26.30 28.01 15.18
CA GLU A 277 -27.10 29.02 14.48
C GLU A 277 -28.57 28.58 14.33
N ARG A 278 -28.82 27.31 13.99
CA ARG A 278 -30.17 26.75 13.90
C ARG A 278 -30.88 26.73 15.25
N CYS A 279 -30.19 26.32 16.32
CA CYS A 279 -30.74 26.35 17.68
C CYS A 279 -31.09 27.79 18.12
N GLU A 280 -30.21 28.76 17.85
CA GLU A 280 -30.46 30.17 18.17
C GLU A 280 -31.63 30.74 17.36
N GLN A 281 -31.78 30.36 16.09
CA GLN A 281 -32.93 30.72 15.25
C GLN A 281 -34.23 30.10 15.76
N ALA A 282 -34.24 28.81 16.10
CA ALA A 282 -35.41 28.12 16.65
C ALA A 282 -35.84 28.75 17.97
N ARG A 283 -34.88 29.08 18.85
CA ARG A 283 -35.14 29.85 20.09
C ARG A 283 -35.77 31.21 19.83
N ALA A 284 -35.25 31.96 18.86
CA ALA A 284 -35.82 33.27 18.52
C ALA A 284 -37.25 33.16 17.98
N ARG A 285 -37.53 32.13 17.16
CA ARG A 285 -38.89 31.86 16.65
C ARG A 285 -39.85 31.51 17.77
N GLU A 286 -39.46 30.64 18.68
CA GLU A 286 -40.29 30.22 19.81
C GLU A 286 -40.52 31.36 20.81
N ALA A 287 -39.52 32.23 21.04
CA ALA A 287 -39.69 33.45 21.83
C ALA A 287 -40.68 34.44 21.19
N ALA A 288 -40.59 34.66 19.87
CA ALA A 288 -41.53 35.51 19.16
C ALA A 288 -42.96 34.94 19.17
N ALA A 289 -43.11 33.63 19.02
CA ALA A 289 -44.41 32.95 19.13
C ALA A 289 -44.98 33.10 20.55
N HIS A 290 -44.12 33.02 21.57
CA HIS A 290 -44.50 33.22 22.95
C HIS A 290 -45.00 34.63 23.25
N GLU A 291 -44.27 35.66 22.81
CA GLU A 291 -44.65 37.06 23.01
C GLU A 291 -45.98 37.39 22.31
N ALA A 292 -46.19 36.90 21.09
CA ALA A 292 -47.43 37.10 20.35
C ALA A 292 -48.64 36.48 21.06
N ALA A 293 -48.52 35.21 21.47
CA ALA A 293 -49.60 34.52 22.16
C ALA A 293 -49.87 35.09 23.57
N LEU A 294 -48.84 35.55 24.28
CA LEU A 294 -49.00 36.25 25.56
C LEU A 294 -49.79 37.56 25.37
N ALA A 295 -49.50 38.31 24.30
CA ALA A 295 -50.25 39.53 23.98
C ALA A 295 -51.72 39.25 23.67
N ASP A 296 -52.00 38.20 22.88
CA ASP A 296 -53.37 37.77 22.55
C ASP A 296 -54.14 37.31 23.80
N PHE A 297 -53.48 36.53 24.68
CA PHE A 297 -54.06 36.09 25.94
C PHE A 297 -54.37 37.27 26.87
N LEU A 298 -53.45 38.24 27.01
CA LEU A 298 -53.68 39.43 27.82
C LEU A 298 -54.83 40.29 27.27
N ALA A 299 -55.00 40.35 25.95
CA ALA A 299 -56.12 41.02 25.31
C ALA A 299 -57.45 40.29 25.57
N GLN A 300 -57.48 38.96 25.39
CA GLN A 300 -58.66 38.12 25.68
C GLN A 300 -59.04 38.17 27.16
N ARG A 301 -58.06 38.11 28.07
CA ARG A 301 -58.28 38.24 29.51
C ARG A 301 -58.95 39.58 29.85
N LYS A 302 -58.48 40.69 29.26
CA LYS A 302 -59.10 42.01 29.46
C LYS A 302 -60.53 42.07 28.91
N ALA A 303 -60.76 41.49 27.73
CA ALA A 303 -62.09 41.44 27.12
C ALA A 303 -63.08 40.60 27.94
N MET A 304 -62.65 39.44 28.44
CA MET A 304 -63.47 38.55 29.26
C MET A 304 -63.75 39.12 30.64
N ALA A 305 -62.76 39.78 31.28
CA ALA A 305 -62.97 40.49 32.54
C ALA A 305 -63.99 41.64 32.39
N ALA A 306 -63.83 42.46 31.33
CA ALA A 306 -64.77 43.53 31.04
C ALA A 306 -66.18 43.01 30.71
N ALA A 307 -66.30 41.88 29.99
CA ALA A 307 -67.59 41.26 29.72
C ALA A 307 -68.25 40.73 31.01
N LEU A 308 -67.48 40.12 31.91
CA LEU A 308 -67.96 39.66 33.21
C LEU A 308 -68.45 40.83 34.08
N ASP A 309 -67.68 41.93 34.15
CA ASP A 309 -68.05 43.14 34.90
C ASP A 309 -69.32 43.78 34.34
N VAL A 310 -69.44 43.89 33.00
CA VAL A 310 -70.65 44.40 32.34
C VAL A 310 -71.87 43.53 32.62
N VAL A 311 -71.71 42.21 32.67
CA VAL A 311 -72.81 41.28 33.00
C VAL A 311 -73.19 41.38 34.48
N VAL A 312 -72.23 41.57 35.39
CA VAL A 312 -72.47 41.75 36.83
C VAL A 312 -73.15 43.10 37.11
N ASP A 313 -72.74 44.17 36.45
CA ASP A 313 -73.39 45.49 36.55
C ASP A 313 -74.79 45.47 35.93
N ARG A 314 -74.95 44.78 34.80
CA ARG A 314 -76.25 44.55 34.17
C ARG A 314 -77.14 43.69 35.06
N LYS A 315 -76.60 42.69 35.76
CA LYS A 315 -77.30 41.90 36.79
C LYS A 315 -77.79 42.77 37.94
N ALA A 316 -76.99 43.72 38.43
CA ALA A 316 -77.41 44.63 39.49
C ALA A 316 -78.60 45.53 39.06
N ARG A 317 -78.59 46.02 37.82
CA ARG A 317 -79.71 46.80 37.24
C ARG A 317 -80.93 45.94 36.93
N LEU A 318 -80.73 44.71 36.46
CA LEU A 318 -81.80 43.74 36.19
C LEU A 318 -82.48 43.23 37.47
N VAL A 319 -81.83 43.28 38.64
CA VAL A 319 -82.46 42.98 39.95
C VAL A 319 -83.61 43.96 40.26
N GLU A 320 -83.51 45.22 39.82
CA GLU A 320 -84.62 46.17 39.92
C GLU A 320 -85.78 45.83 38.97
N GLU A 321 -85.49 45.26 37.79
CA GLU A 321 -86.49 44.84 36.80
C GLU A 321 -87.04 43.41 37.04
N LEU A 322 -86.34 42.59 37.83
CA LEU A 322 -86.64 41.19 38.17
C LEU A 322 -87.86 40.99 39.09
N LEU A 323 -88.52 42.06 39.55
CA LEU A 323 -89.89 41.96 40.05
C LEU A 323 -90.89 41.57 38.95
N GLN A 324 -90.54 41.73 37.66
CA GLN A 324 -91.48 41.55 36.55
C GLN A 324 -91.14 40.43 35.55
N LYS A 325 -89.92 39.87 35.56
CA LYS A 325 -89.41 38.97 34.49
C LYS A 325 -88.81 37.65 35.00
N ALA A 326 -89.39 37.06 36.05
CA ALA A 326 -88.94 35.80 36.66
C ALA A 326 -88.92 34.56 35.72
N ALA A 327 -89.50 34.64 34.53
CA ALA A 327 -89.55 33.53 33.57
C ALA A 327 -88.39 33.50 32.54
N GLU A 328 -87.70 34.62 32.29
CA GLU A 328 -86.60 34.69 31.29
C GLU A 328 -85.20 34.47 31.92
N LEU A 329 -85.13 34.22 33.24
CA LEU A 329 -83.89 34.09 34.04
C LEU A 329 -83.05 32.84 33.72
N ARG A 330 -83.67 31.77 33.19
CA ARG A 330 -82.99 30.47 33.01
C ARG A 330 -81.98 30.47 31.86
N SER A 331 -82.25 31.13 30.74
CA SER A 331 -81.35 31.11 29.59
C SER A 331 -80.09 31.97 29.79
N VAL A 332 -80.16 33.02 30.62
CA VAL A 332 -79.03 33.91 30.90
C VAL A 332 -78.03 33.29 31.88
N MET A 333 -78.50 32.43 32.80
CA MET A 333 -77.61 31.66 33.68
C MET A 333 -76.88 30.53 32.92
N GLU A 334 -77.50 30.00 31.87
CA GLU A 334 -76.85 29.08 30.93
C GLU A 334 -75.75 29.78 30.10
N GLU A 335 -75.96 31.04 29.69
CA GLU A 335 -74.92 31.87 29.05
C GLU A 335 -73.74 32.18 30.00
N GLN A 336 -74.01 32.43 31.28
CA GLN A 336 -72.96 32.61 32.29
C GLN A 336 -72.12 31.34 32.46
N ARG A 337 -72.75 30.16 32.46
CA ARG A 337 -72.03 28.87 32.53
C ARG A 337 -71.11 28.66 31.33
N ALA A 338 -71.58 28.96 30.12
CA ALA A 338 -70.78 28.84 28.90
C ALA A 338 -69.52 29.71 28.95
N ILE A 339 -69.66 31.00 29.30
CA ILE A 339 -68.53 31.94 29.38
C ILE A 339 -67.52 31.53 30.47
N THR A 340 -67.98 31.01 31.60
CA THR A 340 -67.07 30.59 32.68
C THR A 340 -66.32 29.29 32.34
N GLN A 341 -66.93 28.40 31.56
CA GLN A 341 -66.28 27.21 31.00
C GLN A 341 -65.21 27.60 29.97
N ASP A 342 -65.52 28.54 29.08
CA ASP A 342 -64.56 29.06 28.09
C ASP A 342 -63.33 29.72 28.75
N VAL A 343 -63.52 30.49 29.83
CA VAL A 343 -62.42 31.11 30.60
C VAL A 343 -61.50 30.04 31.21
N VAL A 344 -62.07 28.96 31.74
CA VAL A 344 -61.30 27.85 32.33
C VAL A 344 -60.47 27.11 31.26
N GLU A 345 -61.04 26.88 30.07
CA GLU A 345 -60.35 26.18 28.99
C GLU A 345 -59.20 27.01 28.40
N VAL A 346 -59.39 28.32 28.21
CA VAL A 346 -58.36 29.24 27.71
C VAL A 346 -57.17 29.35 28.68
N VAL A 347 -57.44 29.48 29.99
CA VAL A 347 -56.41 29.54 31.03
C VAL A 347 -55.58 28.26 31.09
N ARG A 348 -56.24 27.11 30.93
CA ARG A 348 -55.58 25.80 30.92
C ARG A 348 -54.70 25.58 29.70
N ALA A 349 -55.13 26.05 28.53
CA ALA A 349 -54.36 25.95 27.29
C ALA A 349 -53.10 26.83 27.36
N GLU A 350 -53.21 28.05 27.87
CA GLU A 350 -52.08 28.98 27.97
C GLU A 350 -51.02 28.50 28.96
N ALA A 351 -51.44 27.96 30.12
CA ALA A 351 -50.49 27.40 31.09
C ALA A 351 -49.67 26.22 30.53
N GLY A 352 -50.26 25.38 29.67
CA GLY A 352 -49.52 24.30 29.00
C GLY A 352 -48.50 24.81 27.97
N ARG A 353 -48.77 25.96 27.36
CA ARG A 353 -47.92 26.57 26.33
C ARG A 353 -46.73 27.33 26.93
N VAL A 354 -46.94 28.10 28.01
CA VAL A 354 -45.87 28.81 28.72
C VAL A 354 -44.80 27.84 29.23
N THR A 355 -45.23 26.74 29.86
CA THR A 355 -44.30 25.69 30.31
C THR A 355 -43.55 25.01 29.18
N ALA A 356 -44.18 24.89 28.00
CA ALA A 356 -43.53 24.34 26.81
C ALA A 356 -42.37 25.24 26.37
N HIS A 357 -42.57 26.56 26.42
CA HIS A 357 -41.55 27.54 26.13
C HIS A 357 -40.39 27.45 27.13
N ASP A 358 -40.69 27.39 28.43
CA ASP A 358 -39.65 27.36 29.47
C ASP A 358 -38.85 26.05 29.47
N GLU A 359 -39.51 24.90 29.26
CA GLU A 359 -38.82 23.62 29.02
C GLU A 359 -37.92 23.67 27.78
N PHE A 360 -38.40 24.28 26.68
CA PHE A 360 -37.63 24.45 25.44
C PHE A 360 -36.41 25.35 25.65
N VAL A 361 -36.56 26.47 26.37
CA VAL A 361 -35.46 27.41 26.65
C VAL A 361 -34.39 26.76 27.53
N VAL A 362 -34.77 26.02 28.58
CA VAL A 362 -33.79 25.37 29.47
C VAL A 362 -33.05 24.24 28.77
N ILE A 363 -33.75 23.41 27.99
CA ILE A 363 -33.12 22.34 27.18
C ILE A 363 -32.21 22.99 26.13
N GLY A 364 -32.69 24.03 25.45
CA GLY A 364 -31.92 24.77 24.46
C GLY A 364 -30.66 25.43 25.01
N ASP A 365 -30.73 26.04 26.19
CA ASP A 365 -29.55 26.66 26.84
C ASP A 365 -28.51 25.60 27.22
N GLN A 366 -28.92 24.45 27.75
CA GLN A 366 -28.01 23.34 28.05
C GLN A 366 -27.38 22.77 26.77
N HIS A 367 -28.16 22.70 25.69
CA HIS A 367 -27.69 22.18 24.41
C HIS A 367 -26.72 23.14 23.71
N ILE A 368 -27.05 24.44 23.69
CA ILE A 368 -26.17 25.51 23.19
C ILE A 368 -24.86 25.52 23.99
N GLN A 369 -24.89 25.34 25.31
CA GLN A 369 -23.67 25.25 26.12
C GLN A 369 -22.80 24.04 25.76
N ARG A 370 -23.39 22.89 25.41
CA ARG A 370 -22.65 21.70 24.94
C ARG A 370 -22.03 21.94 23.58
N LEU A 371 -22.79 22.48 22.63
CA LEU A 371 -22.29 22.81 21.30
C LEU A 371 -21.16 23.85 21.38
N ARG A 372 -21.27 24.84 22.27
CA ARG A 372 -20.19 25.79 22.56
C ARG A 372 -18.94 25.13 23.12
N ARG A 373 -19.07 24.14 24.02
CA ARG A 373 -17.93 23.33 24.49
C ARG A 373 -17.30 22.50 23.36
N CYS A 374 -18.10 21.97 22.43
CA CYS A 374 -17.58 21.31 21.24
C CYS A 374 -16.81 22.29 20.33
N LEU A 375 -17.28 23.54 20.20
CA LEU A 375 -16.55 24.59 19.47
C LEU A 375 -15.24 24.97 20.15
N GLU A 376 -15.25 25.18 21.47
CA GLU A 376 -14.04 25.46 22.26
C GLU A 376 -13.01 24.32 22.11
N TYR A 377 -13.45 23.07 22.07
CA TYR A 377 -12.59 21.93 21.78
C TYR A 377 -12.01 21.99 20.36
N CYS A 378 -12.82 22.24 19.32
CA CYS A 378 -12.32 22.38 17.95
C CYS A 378 -11.34 23.56 17.80
N ASP A 379 -11.62 24.68 18.48
CA ASP A 379 -10.73 25.85 18.49
C ASP A 379 -9.40 25.54 19.21
N SER A 380 -9.41 24.69 20.24
CA SER A 380 -8.18 24.23 20.91
C SER A 380 -7.30 23.31 20.06
N CYS A 381 -7.87 22.64 19.05
CA CYS A 381 -7.14 21.80 18.09
C CYS A 381 -6.45 22.63 16.99
N GLU A 382 -6.91 23.85 16.71
CA GLU A 382 -6.39 24.70 15.63
C GLU A 382 -4.90 25.09 15.73
N PRO A 383 -4.37 25.50 16.90
CA PRO A 383 -2.92 25.72 17.03
C PRO A 383 -2.13 24.42 16.82
N VAL A 384 -2.67 23.28 17.28
CA VAL A 384 -2.02 21.97 17.09
C VAL A 384 -1.95 21.58 15.62
N MET A 385 -3.02 21.82 14.85
CA MET A 385 -3.01 21.57 13.39
C MET A 385 -1.93 22.38 12.67
N ARG A 386 -1.76 23.67 13.02
CA ARG A 386 -0.73 24.52 12.40
C ARG A 386 0.68 24.01 12.70
N GLU A 387 0.95 23.70 13.96
CA GLU A 387 2.26 23.17 14.38
C GLU A 387 2.54 21.79 13.74
N MET A 388 1.52 20.96 13.50
CA MET A 388 1.65 19.71 12.76
C MET A 388 1.96 19.93 11.28
N GLU A 389 1.25 20.84 10.61
CA GLU A 389 1.50 21.17 9.20
C GLU A 389 2.90 21.76 9.01
N GLU A 390 3.35 22.63 9.93
CA GLU A 390 4.71 23.18 9.93
C GLU A 390 5.75 22.09 10.19
N TYR A 391 5.54 21.23 11.19
CA TYR A 391 6.43 20.09 11.46
C TYR A 391 6.53 19.13 10.27
N VAL A 392 5.41 18.71 9.68
CA VAL A 392 5.42 17.78 8.55
C VAL A 392 6.13 18.39 7.36
N ARG A 393 5.84 19.66 7.02
CA ARG A 393 6.56 20.35 5.93
C ARG A 393 8.06 20.38 6.19
N ASP A 394 8.47 20.81 7.37
CA ASP A 394 9.88 20.96 7.73
C ASP A 394 10.62 19.62 7.80
N MET A 395 9.93 18.52 8.16
CA MET A 395 10.51 17.17 8.25
C MET A 395 10.50 16.43 6.92
N VAL A 396 9.50 16.67 6.06
CA VAL A 396 9.45 16.17 4.68
C VAL A 396 10.59 16.78 3.85
N GLU A 397 10.85 18.09 4.00
CA GLU A 397 12.02 18.73 3.37
C GLU A 397 13.36 18.16 3.84
N LYS A 398 13.42 17.56 5.03
CA LYS A 398 14.63 16.95 5.62
C LYS A 398 14.76 15.45 5.34
N LEU A 399 13.84 14.86 4.57
CA LEU A 399 13.95 13.45 4.21
C LEU A 399 15.25 13.22 3.43
N PRO A 400 15.99 12.12 3.72
CA PRO A 400 17.28 11.83 3.10
C PRO A 400 17.09 11.28 1.67
N GLU A 401 16.26 11.90 0.83
CA GLU A 401 16.00 11.47 -0.55
C GLU A 401 17.27 11.54 -1.40
N GLU A 402 17.99 12.67 -1.36
CA GLU A 402 19.27 12.81 -2.07
C GLU A 402 20.35 11.85 -1.54
N ASP A 403 20.37 11.60 -0.23
CA ASP A 403 21.36 10.71 0.39
C ASP A 403 21.03 9.24 0.06
N ALA A 404 19.75 8.89 -0.04
CA ALA A 404 19.28 7.59 -0.51
C ALA A 404 19.60 7.36 -1.98
N GLU A 405 19.38 8.36 -2.85
CA GLU A 405 19.72 8.29 -4.27
C GLU A 405 21.24 8.13 -4.45
N LYS A 406 22.06 8.91 -3.75
CA LYS A 406 23.52 8.78 -3.77
C LYS A 406 23.99 7.42 -3.24
N ALA A 407 23.36 6.91 -2.18
CA ALA A 407 23.69 5.60 -1.62
C ALA A 407 23.33 4.46 -2.57
N LEU A 408 22.14 4.51 -3.17
CA LEU A 408 21.69 3.56 -4.20
C LEU A 408 22.66 3.56 -5.38
N ASP A 409 23.00 4.75 -5.89
CA ASP A 409 23.93 4.94 -6.99
C ASP A 409 25.31 4.34 -6.69
N ALA A 410 25.84 4.56 -5.49
CA ALA A 410 27.12 4.00 -5.07
C ALA A 410 27.08 2.47 -4.96
N ILE A 411 25.96 1.90 -4.49
CA ILE A 411 25.78 0.44 -4.39
C ILE A 411 25.64 -0.17 -5.79
N VAL A 412 24.85 0.44 -6.67
CA VAL A 412 24.71 0.03 -8.08
C VAL A 412 26.05 0.09 -8.80
N ASP A 413 26.83 1.15 -8.58
CA ASP A 413 28.17 1.28 -9.19
C ASP A 413 29.13 0.18 -8.72
N HIS A 414 29.08 -0.16 -7.43
CA HIS A 414 29.87 -1.26 -6.88
C HIS A 414 29.45 -2.61 -7.47
N GLU A 415 28.15 -2.91 -7.51
CA GLU A 415 27.62 -4.16 -8.06
C GLU A 415 27.84 -4.27 -9.57
N ALA A 416 27.80 -3.16 -10.32
CA ALA A 416 28.10 -3.13 -11.75
C ALA A 416 29.58 -3.41 -12.04
N ASP A 417 30.49 -2.87 -11.22
CA ASP A 417 31.93 -3.17 -11.32
C ASP A 417 32.22 -4.67 -11.04
N GLU A 418 31.61 -5.23 -10.00
CA GLU A 418 31.75 -6.64 -9.66
C GLU A 418 31.13 -7.56 -10.72
N PHE A 419 29.94 -7.21 -11.23
CA PHE A 419 29.30 -7.93 -12.33
C PHE A 419 30.22 -7.99 -13.55
N LEU A 420 30.83 -6.88 -13.95
CA LEU A 420 31.76 -6.84 -15.08
C LEU A 420 33.00 -7.70 -14.86
N ALA A 421 33.53 -7.74 -13.64
CA ALA A 421 34.65 -8.62 -13.29
C ALA A 421 34.26 -10.10 -13.39
N VAL A 422 33.08 -10.46 -12.90
CA VAL A 422 32.54 -11.83 -12.98
C VAL A 422 32.25 -12.22 -14.42
N TYR A 423 31.64 -11.32 -15.20
CA TYR A 423 31.34 -11.54 -16.62
C TYR A 423 32.60 -11.74 -17.44
N ARG A 424 33.62 -10.90 -17.22
CA ARG A 424 34.94 -11.07 -17.80
C ARG A 424 35.52 -12.45 -17.46
N GLY A 425 35.47 -12.87 -16.20
CA GLY A 425 35.91 -14.20 -15.79
C GLY A 425 35.18 -15.32 -16.53
N PHE A 426 33.86 -15.23 -16.67
CA PHE A 426 33.06 -16.20 -17.41
C PHE A 426 33.45 -16.27 -18.89
N VAL A 427 33.51 -15.11 -19.58
CA VAL A 427 33.88 -15.00 -21.00
C VAL A 427 35.24 -15.62 -21.27
N PHE A 428 36.23 -15.31 -20.44
CA PHE A 428 37.59 -15.82 -20.60
C PHE A 428 37.65 -17.34 -20.40
N ALA A 429 36.93 -17.90 -19.42
CA ALA A 429 36.88 -19.35 -19.21
C ALA A 429 36.26 -20.08 -20.42
N CYS A 430 35.12 -19.58 -20.93
CA CYS A 430 34.50 -20.10 -22.16
C CYS A 430 35.47 -20.01 -23.35
N GLY A 431 36.08 -18.85 -23.53
CA GLY A 431 37.00 -18.56 -24.62
C GLY A 431 38.26 -19.44 -24.61
N GLU A 432 38.90 -19.62 -23.45
CA GLU A 432 40.08 -20.46 -23.30
C GLU A 432 39.81 -21.92 -23.66
N LEU A 433 38.69 -22.47 -23.21
CA LEU A 433 38.32 -23.85 -23.53
C LEU A 433 37.98 -23.99 -25.02
N THR A 434 37.26 -23.02 -25.59
CA THR A 434 36.96 -22.98 -27.03
C THR A 434 38.23 -22.97 -27.86
N VAL A 435 39.20 -22.10 -27.57
CA VAL A 435 40.48 -22.05 -28.29
C VAL A 435 41.22 -23.39 -28.21
N LYS A 436 41.29 -24.01 -27.03
CA LYS A 436 41.91 -25.35 -26.85
C LYS A 436 41.18 -26.41 -27.69
N LYS A 437 39.84 -26.35 -27.77
CA LYS A 437 39.02 -27.28 -28.54
C LYS A 437 39.15 -27.06 -30.04
N THR A 438 39.20 -25.82 -30.51
CA THR A 438 39.47 -25.48 -31.91
C THR A 438 40.84 -25.99 -32.33
N HIS A 439 41.88 -25.84 -31.51
CA HIS A 439 43.20 -26.41 -31.80
C HIS A 439 43.18 -27.94 -31.86
N ARG A 440 42.41 -28.60 -30.99
CA ARG A 440 42.23 -30.05 -31.04
C ARG A 440 41.48 -30.47 -32.32
N LEU A 441 40.46 -29.71 -32.72
CA LEU A 441 39.71 -29.93 -33.95
C LEU A 441 40.61 -29.80 -35.18
N ASP A 442 41.37 -28.70 -35.29
CA ASP A 442 42.34 -28.48 -36.38
C ASP A 442 43.34 -29.65 -36.50
N THR A 443 43.78 -30.19 -35.35
CA THR A 443 44.70 -31.33 -35.30
C THR A 443 44.01 -32.62 -35.75
N LEU A 444 42.79 -32.88 -35.29
CA LEU A 444 42.00 -34.05 -35.69
C LEU A 444 41.63 -34.00 -37.18
N GLU A 445 41.30 -32.84 -37.73
CA GLU A 445 41.06 -32.66 -39.17
C GLU A 445 42.32 -32.90 -40.01
N ARG A 446 43.49 -32.52 -39.50
CA ARG A 446 44.77 -32.88 -40.15
C ARG A 446 44.99 -34.38 -40.10
N GLN A 447 44.78 -35.02 -38.95
CA GLN A 447 44.88 -36.47 -38.81
C GLN A 447 43.89 -37.21 -39.71
N ALA A 448 42.65 -36.72 -39.84
CA ALA A 448 41.66 -37.27 -40.75
C ALA A 448 42.11 -37.16 -42.20
N ARG A 449 42.66 -36.02 -42.62
CA ARG A 449 43.22 -35.85 -43.97
C ARG A 449 44.39 -36.82 -44.25
N LEU A 450 45.28 -37.02 -43.28
CA LEU A 450 46.39 -37.97 -43.40
C LEU A 450 45.90 -39.43 -43.44
N ALA A 451 44.98 -39.81 -42.56
CA ALA A 451 44.38 -41.15 -42.54
C ALA A 451 43.59 -41.43 -43.83
N GLN A 452 42.88 -40.41 -44.36
CA GLN A 452 42.19 -40.50 -45.64
C GLN A 452 43.18 -40.69 -46.80
N HIS A 453 44.27 -39.92 -46.84
CA HIS A 453 45.32 -40.10 -47.85
C HIS A 453 45.96 -41.50 -47.77
N ASN A 454 46.24 -42.00 -46.56
CA ASN A 454 46.80 -43.34 -46.36
C ASN A 454 45.82 -44.44 -46.77
N ARG A 455 44.52 -44.28 -46.45
CA ARG A 455 43.45 -45.18 -46.91
C ARG A 455 43.36 -45.21 -48.42
N ASP A 456 43.35 -44.04 -49.07
CA ASP A 456 43.23 -43.92 -50.52
C ASP A 456 44.47 -44.51 -51.22
N SER A 457 45.67 -44.24 -50.68
CA SER A 457 46.91 -44.84 -51.17
C SER A 457 46.94 -46.37 -50.98
N ALA A 458 46.47 -46.88 -49.83
CA ALA A 458 46.39 -48.31 -49.54
C ALA A 458 45.37 -49.04 -50.43
N MET A 459 44.29 -48.34 -50.82
CA MET A 459 43.32 -48.84 -51.79
C MET A 459 43.95 -49.02 -53.17
N ASP A 460 44.71 -48.01 -53.63
CA ASP A 460 45.38 -48.01 -54.93
C ASP A 460 46.53 -49.03 -55.00
N SER A 461 47.21 -49.28 -53.86
CA SER A 461 48.35 -50.21 -53.78
C SER A 461 48.00 -51.62 -53.31
N LEU A 462 46.71 -51.94 -53.09
CA LEU A 462 46.22 -53.22 -52.53
C LEU A 462 46.92 -53.62 -51.21
N ASP A 463 47.22 -52.63 -50.36
CA ASP A 463 47.89 -52.87 -49.07
C ASP A 463 46.93 -53.59 -48.10
N PRO A 464 47.33 -54.73 -47.48
CA PRO A 464 46.53 -55.45 -46.50
C PRO A 464 46.07 -54.60 -45.29
N ASN A 465 46.72 -53.47 -45.01
CA ASN A 465 46.36 -52.56 -43.92
C ASN A 465 45.19 -51.60 -44.24
N TYR A 466 44.60 -51.66 -45.44
CA TYR A 466 43.48 -50.79 -45.84
C TYR A 466 42.32 -50.74 -44.81
N ARG A 467 41.97 -51.88 -44.22
CA ARG A 467 40.88 -51.96 -43.23
C ARG A 467 41.21 -51.18 -41.96
N HIS A 468 42.47 -51.20 -41.53
CA HIS A 468 42.93 -50.48 -40.35
C HIS A 468 42.84 -48.96 -40.55
N TYR A 469 43.32 -48.44 -41.68
CA TYR A 469 43.20 -47.01 -42.00
C TYR A 469 41.75 -46.54 -42.16
N ARG A 470 40.85 -47.42 -42.62
CA ARG A 470 39.42 -47.14 -42.69
C ARG A 470 38.78 -47.03 -41.31
N GLU A 471 39.14 -47.92 -40.37
CA GLU A 471 38.68 -47.89 -38.99
C GLU A 471 39.24 -46.67 -38.24
N GLU A 472 40.53 -46.37 -38.42
CA GLU A 472 41.20 -45.18 -37.87
C GLU A 472 40.56 -43.88 -38.37
N LEU A 473 40.28 -43.76 -39.67
CA LEU A 473 39.60 -42.59 -40.24
C LEU A 473 38.19 -42.40 -39.64
N ALA A 474 37.44 -43.48 -39.45
CA ALA A 474 36.12 -43.41 -38.84
C ALA A 474 36.19 -42.96 -37.36
N GLU A 475 37.20 -43.43 -36.62
CA GLU A 475 37.44 -43.03 -35.24
C GLU A 475 37.83 -41.55 -35.13
N VAL A 476 38.76 -41.07 -35.96
CA VAL A 476 39.19 -39.66 -35.96
C VAL A 476 38.05 -38.73 -36.34
N LEU A 477 37.21 -39.09 -37.32
CA LEU A 477 36.03 -38.31 -37.69
C LEU A 477 34.98 -38.27 -36.56
N ALA A 478 34.76 -39.38 -35.86
CA ALA A 478 33.87 -39.41 -34.70
C ALA A 478 34.38 -38.51 -33.56
N GLN A 479 35.70 -38.52 -33.31
CA GLN A 479 36.32 -37.62 -32.33
C GLN A 479 36.22 -36.15 -32.75
N ALA A 480 36.39 -35.84 -34.05
CA ALA A 480 36.25 -34.48 -34.58
C ALA A 480 34.83 -33.96 -34.39
N GLN A 481 33.80 -34.76 -34.74
CA GLN A 481 32.39 -34.42 -34.51
C GLN A 481 32.08 -34.21 -33.02
N ALA A 482 32.64 -35.03 -32.13
CA ALA A 482 32.46 -34.86 -30.70
C ALA A 482 33.05 -33.53 -30.19
N VAL A 483 34.24 -33.16 -30.68
CA VAL A 483 34.89 -31.87 -30.33
C VAL A 483 34.12 -30.68 -30.89
N GLU A 484 33.63 -30.77 -32.13
CA GLU A 484 32.78 -29.75 -32.74
C GLU A 484 31.47 -29.54 -31.96
N GLY A 485 30.83 -30.63 -31.52
CA GLY A 485 29.66 -30.57 -30.63
C GLY A 485 29.94 -29.86 -29.31
N VAL A 486 31.13 -30.03 -28.74
CA VAL A 486 31.56 -29.31 -27.52
C VAL A 486 31.78 -27.82 -27.79
N ILE A 487 32.38 -27.46 -28.93
CA ILE A 487 32.56 -26.06 -29.34
C ILE A 487 31.20 -25.37 -29.48
N ASN A 488 30.24 -26.02 -30.15
CA ASN A 488 28.89 -25.48 -30.31
C ASN A 488 28.18 -25.30 -28.95
N ALA A 489 28.33 -26.24 -28.03
CA ALA A 489 27.79 -26.10 -26.68
C ALA A 489 28.43 -24.95 -25.89
N LEU A 490 29.74 -24.70 -26.08
CA LEU A 490 30.44 -23.59 -25.44
C LEU A 490 29.99 -22.24 -26.01
N HIS A 491 29.80 -22.14 -27.33
CA HIS A 491 29.21 -20.94 -27.94
C HIS A 491 27.80 -20.68 -27.43
N ALA A 492 26.94 -21.70 -27.39
CA ALA A 492 25.60 -21.54 -26.81
C ALA A 492 25.62 -21.12 -25.33
N THR A 493 26.59 -21.60 -24.55
CA THR A 493 26.76 -21.20 -23.15
C THR A 493 27.22 -19.74 -23.05
N GLN A 494 28.15 -19.31 -23.93
CA GLN A 494 28.61 -17.94 -24.01
C GLN A 494 27.49 -16.99 -24.45
N ASP A 495 26.67 -17.37 -25.42
CA ASP A 495 25.50 -16.62 -25.87
C ASP A 495 24.45 -16.48 -24.75
N ALA A 496 24.25 -17.53 -23.95
CA ALA A 496 23.38 -17.44 -22.77
C ALA A 496 23.95 -16.45 -21.73
N GLY A 497 25.27 -16.40 -21.56
CA GLY A 497 25.91 -15.38 -20.72
C GLY A 497 25.78 -13.96 -21.29
N GLU A 498 25.83 -13.81 -22.61
CA GLU A 498 25.58 -12.52 -23.27
C GLU A 498 24.15 -12.06 -23.08
N GLN A 499 23.16 -12.95 -23.17
CA GLN A 499 21.76 -12.60 -22.87
C GLN A 499 21.57 -12.09 -21.43
N VAL A 500 22.33 -12.66 -20.48
CA VAL A 500 22.35 -12.17 -19.09
C VAL A 500 22.99 -10.78 -19.03
N PHE A 501 24.07 -10.54 -19.78
CA PHE A 501 24.69 -9.22 -19.90
C PHE A 501 23.75 -8.18 -20.51
N GLU A 502 23.13 -8.47 -21.65
CA GLU A 502 22.17 -7.62 -22.34
C GLU A 502 21.03 -7.18 -21.41
N SER A 503 20.58 -8.07 -20.51
CA SER A 503 19.53 -7.75 -19.55
C SER A 503 19.89 -6.62 -18.58
N VAL A 504 21.18 -6.41 -18.28
CA VAL A 504 21.66 -5.38 -17.35
C VAL A 504 22.56 -4.34 -18.02
N GLU A 505 22.68 -4.38 -19.34
CA GLU A 505 23.60 -3.53 -20.11
C GLU A 505 23.33 -2.04 -19.88
N GLU A 506 22.06 -1.63 -19.89
CA GLU A 506 21.66 -0.24 -19.67
C GLU A 506 22.10 0.27 -18.30
N LEU A 507 21.92 -0.53 -17.25
CA LEU A 507 22.36 -0.19 -15.88
C LEU A 507 23.87 -0.04 -15.79
N ILE A 508 24.62 -0.91 -16.48
CA ILE A 508 26.07 -0.85 -16.55
C ILE A 508 26.53 0.40 -17.29
N MET A 509 25.87 0.76 -18.39
CA MET A 509 26.19 1.96 -19.16
C MET A 509 25.94 3.23 -18.34
N VAL A 510 24.78 3.32 -17.68
CA VAL A 510 24.45 4.44 -16.78
C VAL A 510 25.47 4.54 -15.64
N SER A 511 25.83 3.43 -15.01
CA SER A 511 26.86 3.38 -13.96
C SER A 511 28.24 3.84 -14.46
N ARG A 512 28.64 3.42 -15.67
CA ARG A 512 29.93 3.79 -16.29
C ARG A 512 29.98 5.27 -16.65
N GLU A 513 28.87 5.83 -17.13
CA GLU A 513 28.72 7.26 -17.39
C GLU A 513 28.81 8.07 -16.10
N ARG A 514 28.06 7.68 -15.06
CA ARG A 514 28.08 8.33 -13.74
C ARG A 514 29.47 8.28 -13.08
N SER A 515 30.14 7.14 -13.15
CA SER A 515 31.48 6.94 -12.57
C SER A 515 32.64 7.45 -13.44
N ALA A 516 32.35 7.96 -14.65
CA ALA A 516 33.33 8.42 -15.64
C ALA A 516 34.42 7.38 -15.98
N LYS A 517 34.10 6.08 -15.89
CA LYS A 517 35.03 4.99 -16.22
C LYS A 517 34.81 4.54 -17.67
N PRO A 518 35.88 4.38 -18.48
CA PRO A 518 35.73 3.93 -19.86
C PRO A 518 35.18 2.50 -19.88
N PHE A 519 34.13 2.28 -20.67
CA PHE A 519 33.53 0.96 -20.85
C PHE A 519 34.18 0.23 -22.03
N VAL A 520 34.60 -1.00 -21.80
CA VAL A 520 35.05 -1.94 -22.84
C VAL A 520 34.32 -3.26 -22.58
N HIS A 521 33.64 -3.76 -23.60
CA HIS A 521 32.88 -5.00 -23.48
C HIS A 521 33.83 -6.21 -23.30
N PRO A 522 33.65 -7.08 -22.29
CA PRO A 522 34.57 -8.20 -22.07
C PRO A 522 34.73 -9.16 -23.25
N LEU A 523 33.71 -9.33 -24.10
CA LEU A 523 33.85 -10.07 -25.37
C LEU A 523 34.84 -9.43 -26.34
N GLN A 524 34.88 -8.09 -26.41
CA GLN A 524 35.83 -7.37 -27.26
C GLN A 524 37.25 -7.51 -26.72
N GLU A 525 37.42 -7.40 -25.40
CA GLU A 525 38.71 -7.62 -24.72
C GLU A 525 39.26 -9.02 -25.03
N PHE A 526 38.43 -10.05 -24.85
CA PHE A 526 38.80 -11.43 -25.19
C PHE A 526 39.09 -11.60 -26.69
N GLY A 527 38.32 -10.96 -27.57
CA GLY A 527 38.53 -11.03 -29.02
C GLY A 527 39.95 -10.63 -29.43
N HIS A 528 40.50 -9.58 -28.81
CA HIS A 528 41.89 -9.16 -29.06
C HIS A 528 42.91 -10.21 -28.60
N GLU A 529 42.72 -10.82 -27.43
CA GLU A 529 43.61 -11.85 -26.91
C GLU A 529 43.52 -13.17 -27.71
N SER A 530 42.31 -13.57 -28.09
CA SER A 530 42.03 -14.76 -28.89
C SER A 530 42.70 -14.69 -30.26
N VAL A 531 42.62 -13.54 -30.94
CA VAL A 531 43.33 -13.32 -32.21
C VAL A 531 44.83 -13.49 -32.00
N ALA A 532 45.40 -12.87 -30.96
CA ALA A 532 46.83 -13.00 -30.66
C ALA A 532 47.25 -14.45 -30.36
N ALA A 533 46.42 -15.22 -29.64
CA ALA A 533 46.66 -16.63 -29.35
C ALA A 533 46.60 -17.50 -30.62
N ARG A 534 45.60 -17.25 -31.48
CA ARG A 534 45.42 -17.96 -32.75
C ARG A 534 46.59 -17.68 -33.71
N THR A 535 47.06 -16.45 -33.80
CA THR A 535 48.27 -16.10 -34.59
C THR A 535 49.48 -16.91 -34.13
N ARG A 536 49.75 -16.96 -32.82
CA ARG A 536 50.86 -17.78 -32.27
C ARG A 536 50.72 -19.27 -32.60
N PHE A 537 49.49 -19.80 -32.64
CA PHE A 537 49.25 -21.18 -33.03
C PHE A 537 49.52 -21.40 -34.52
N VAL A 538 48.99 -20.55 -35.40
CA VAL A 538 49.22 -20.63 -36.85
C VAL A 538 50.72 -20.58 -37.15
N ASP A 539 51.46 -19.66 -36.52
CA ASP A 539 52.91 -19.55 -36.68
C ASP A 539 53.66 -20.81 -36.26
N ARG A 540 53.22 -21.51 -35.20
CA ARG A 540 53.79 -22.79 -34.78
C ARG A 540 53.41 -23.91 -35.76
N SER A 541 52.13 -23.98 -36.14
CA SER A 541 51.61 -25.00 -37.04
C SER A 541 52.21 -24.92 -38.43
N MET A 542 52.49 -23.72 -38.95
CA MET A 542 53.20 -23.52 -40.22
C MET A 542 54.61 -24.12 -40.17
N LYS A 543 55.37 -23.93 -39.09
CA LYS A 543 56.69 -24.55 -38.92
C LYS A 543 56.65 -26.07 -38.94
N TYR A 544 55.60 -26.68 -38.39
CA TYR A 544 55.41 -28.13 -38.47
C TYR A 544 55.03 -28.59 -39.88
N VAL A 545 54.19 -27.84 -40.59
CA VAL A 545 53.84 -28.14 -42.00
C VAL A 545 55.06 -28.05 -42.89
N GLU A 546 55.89 -27.02 -42.73
CA GLU A 546 57.15 -26.88 -43.47
C GLU A 546 58.09 -28.07 -43.23
N GLY A 547 58.14 -28.59 -42.00
CA GLY A 547 58.89 -29.81 -41.67
C GLY A 547 58.27 -31.07 -42.29
N GLU A 548 56.95 -31.24 -42.24
CA GLU A 548 56.25 -32.37 -42.86
C GLU A 548 56.40 -32.34 -44.40
N GLU A 549 56.34 -31.18 -45.04
CA GLU A 549 56.57 -31.02 -46.49
C GLU A 549 58.02 -31.39 -46.88
N GLN A 550 59.00 -31.06 -46.04
CA GLN A 550 60.39 -31.50 -46.24
C GLN A 550 60.52 -33.03 -46.12
N GLU A 551 59.83 -33.65 -45.17
CA GLU A 551 59.84 -35.11 -45.04
C GLU A 551 59.11 -35.80 -46.21
N VAL A 552 57.94 -35.30 -46.61
CA VAL A 552 57.16 -35.83 -47.74
C VAL A 552 57.94 -35.68 -49.05
N SER A 553 58.61 -34.54 -49.28
CA SER A 553 59.46 -34.37 -50.46
C SER A 553 60.65 -35.33 -50.45
N SER A 554 61.28 -35.57 -49.28
CA SER A 554 62.34 -36.58 -49.15
C SER A 554 61.84 -38.01 -49.41
N LYS A 555 60.64 -38.37 -48.95
CA LYS A 555 60.01 -39.68 -49.21
C LYS A 555 59.62 -39.82 -50.68
N LYS A 556 59.09 -38.78 -51.32
CA LYS A 556 58.83 -38.77 -52.76
C LYS A 556 60.10 -38.96 -53.59
N ALA A 557 61.21 -38.31 -53.20
CA ALA A 557 62.50 -38.51 -53.84
C ALA A 557 62.98 -39.97 -53.73
N ARG A 558 62.88 -40.58 -52.54
CA ARG A 558 63.21 -42.01 -52.34
C ARG A 558 62.30 -42.96 -53.10
N ILE A 559 61.01 -42.67 -53.21
CA ILE A 559 60.07 -43.47 -54.02
C ILE A 559 60.40 -43.33 -55.51
N ALA A 560 60.79 -42.13 -55.98
CA ALA A 560 61.23 -41.93 -57.35
C ALA A 560 62.52 -42.69 -57.66
N GLU A 561 63.50 -42.69 -56.73
CA GLU A 561 64.72 -43.51 -56.83
C GLU A 561 64.41 -45.01 -56.84
N ALA A 562 63.50 -45.48 -55.97
CA ALA A 562 63.08 -46.87 -55.93
C ALA A 562 62.30 -47.29 -57.19
N LYS A 563 61.46 -46.41 -57.74
CA LYS A 563 60.78 -46.65 -59.02
C LYS A 563 61.78 -46.72 -60.17
N ALA A 564 62.77 -45.84 -60.21
CA ALA A 564 63.84 -45.90 -61.21
C ALA A 564 64.70 -47.17 -61.08
N LEU A 565 64.95 -47.65 -59.86
CA LEU A 565 65.61 -48.93 -59.61
C LEU A 565 64.77 -50.12 -60.06
N VAL A 566 63.46 -50.12 -59.77
CA VAL A 566 62.54 -51.16 -60.24
C VAL A 566 62.45 -51.14 -61.77
N GLU A 567 62.34 -49.98 -62.42
CA GLU A 567 62.38 -49.87 -63.88
C GLU A 567 63.71 -50.41 -64.45
N GLN A 568 64.85 -50.11 -63.82
CA GLN A 568 66.15 -50.67 -64.23
C GLN A 568 66.23 -52.19 -64.02
N GLU A 569 65.69 -52.72 -62.92
CA GLU A 569 65.61 -54.16 -62.69
C GLU A 569 64.65 -54.83 -63.67
N GLN A 570 63.53 -54.20 -64.01
CA GLN A 570 62.57 -54.67 -65.01
C GLN A 570 63.21 -54.70 -66.39
N GLU A 571 63.94 -53.64 -66.79
CA GLU A 571 64.74 -53.62 -68.02
C GLU A 571 65.88 -54.64 -68.02
N ALA A 572 66.52 -54.89 -66.88
CA ALA A 572 67.57 -55.90 -66.73
C ALA A 572 67.00 -57.33 -66.80
N LEU A 573 65.80 -57.54 -66.25
CA LEU A 573 65.07 -58.81 -66.28
C LEU A 573 64.50 -59.07 -67.67
N GLU A 574 64.00 -58.05 -68.37
CA GLU A 574 63.64 -58.12 -69.80
C GLU A 574 64.86 -58.45 -70.66
N ARG A 575 66.03 -57.85 -70.39
CA ARG A 575 67.30 -58.20 -71.05
C ARG A 575 67.77 -59.62 -70.71
N ALA A 576 67.59 -60.08 -69.48
CA ALA A 576 67.94 -61.44 -69.05
C ALA A 576 66.99 -62.48 -69.65
N VAL A 577 65.69 -62.18 -69.77
CA VAL A 577 64.69 -63.01 -70.46
C VAL A 577 64.98 -63.06 -71.96
N MET A 578 65.37 -61.93 -72.59
CA MET A 578 65.84 -61.95 -73.98
C MET A 578 67.16 -62.73 -74.15
N ALA A 579 68.11 -62.62 -73.21
CA ALA A 579 69.36 -63.36 -73.25
C ALA A 579 69.14 -64.88 -73.02
N ALA A 580 68.22 -65.26 -72.15
CA ALA A 580 67.80 -66.65 -71.94
C ALA A 580 67.05 -67.22 -73.16
N ALA A 581 66.31 -66.39 -73.90
CA ALA A 581 65.73 -66.76 -75.19
C ALA A 581 66.79 -66.92 -76.32
N ILE A 582 67.95 -66.27 -76.21
CA ILE A 582 69.08 -66.39 -77.16
C ILE A 582 70.04 -67.55 -76.79
N ALA A 583 70.11 -67.93 -75.52
CA ALA A 583 70.99 -68.99 -75.00
C ALA A 583 70.35 -70.40 -74.96
N SER A 584 69.34 -70.67 -75.79
CA SER A 584 68.74 -71.99 -75.94
C SER A 584 69.14 -72.64 -77.27
N PRO A 585 70.08 -73.62 -77.28
CA PRO A 585 70.35 -74.46 -78.43
C PRO A 585 69.44 -75.70 -78.50
N VAL A 586 69.05 -76.01 -79.73
CA VAL A 586 68.28 -77.19 -80.17
C VAL A 586 69.09 -78.50 -80.03
N GLY A 587 68.45 -79.55 -79.47
CA GLY A 587 68.69 -80.99 -79.76
C GLY A 587 69.12 -81.86 -78.56
N ALA A 588 68.23 -82.58 -77.84
CA ALA A 588 67.74 -83.98 -78.05
C ALA A 588 68.76 -85.06 -77.54
N ASP A 589 68.46 -86.11 -76.76
CA ASP A 589 67.24 -86.93 -76.54
C ASP A 589 67.37 -87.91 -75.33
N GLY A 590 66.21 -88.33 -74.78
CA GLY A 590 65.91 -89.66 -74.17
C GLY A 590 66.21 -89.90 -72.67
N THR A 591 65.43 -90.61 -71.82
CA THR A 591 64.16 -91.38 -71.94
C THR A 591 63.71 -91.86 -70.53
N ALA A 592 62.39 -91.92 -70.31
CA ALA A 592 61.57 -92.87 -69.51
C ALA A 592 61.80 -93.06 -67.98
N ALA A 593 60.79 -92.80 -67.15
CA ALA A 593 59.73 -93.76 -66.78
C ALA A 593 58.85 -93.24 -65.62
N ASP A 594 57.56 -93.58 -65.71
CA ASP A 594 56.43 -93.21 -64.85
C ASP A 594 56.52 -93.60 -63.37
N THR A 595 55.82 -92.84 -62.52
CA THR A 595 54.82 -93.44 -61.62
C THR A 595 53.67 -92.47 -61.33
N GLN A 596 52.45 -92.87 -61.71
CA GLN A 596 51.18 -92.24 -61.35
C GLN A 596 50.79 -92.55 -59.90
N ALA A 597 50.10 -91.60 -59.25
CA ALA A 597 48.87 -91.80 -58.47
C ALA A 597 48.36 -90.39 -58.08
N GLN A 598 47.39 -89.82 -58.79
CA GLN A 598 45.93 -89.96 -58.64
C GLN A 598 45.29 -89.26 -57.42
N ILE A 599 44.40 -88.32 -57.77
CA ILE A 599 43.01 -88.12 -57.28
C ILE A 599 42.75 -87.07 -56.18
N GLU A 600 42.06 -86.01 -56.65
CA GLU A 600 40.90 -85.25 -56.09
C GLU A 600 41.07 -84.58 -54.70
N ALA A 601 40.66 -83.33 -54.46
CA ALA A 601 39.70 -82.43 -55.10
C ALA A 601 40.08 -80.96 -54.87
#